data_AF-A0A2A8AN42-F1
#
_entry.id   AF-A0A2A8AN42-F1
#
_cell.length_a   1.000
_cell.length_b   1.000
_cell.length_c   1.000
_cell.angle_alpha   90.00
_cell.angle_beta   90.00
_cell.angle_gamma   90.00
#
_symmetry.space_group_name_H-M   'P 1'
#
loop_
_entity.id
_entity.type
_entity.pdbx_description
1 polymer ?
#
loop_
_entity_poly.entity_id
_entity_poly.type
_entity_poly.pdbx_seq_one_letter_code
_entity_poly.pdbx_strand_id
1 'polypeptide(L)'
;MFNLDILFLEWMTSLEGSVLTILFKLISSIANETLYLVIISILYWCVSKRKAFHMIVMLCFSGYIGIVVKEFMKIPRPYTYEGIQALYEKSAAGYSFPSTHVQLATTFWGSFMMLCKKRIIWIIGIIFIILVATSRLYLRVHWLSDIIGAVLISVIVVYLYTKVTGELSDRKFILLQRIVLAVSLIMYFMTDQIDNLKLLGVLTGSTIGIMLENQFIKMNENNNFKIQAVKTVLGLSFMLMIQLILKKVIPDMYYVRYALTGITITFLCPFMFHMLRLKSE
;
A
#
# COMPACT_ATOMS: atom_id res chain seq x y z
N MET A 1 15.12 -25.97 -5.40
CA MET A 1 14.03 -25.48 -4.55
C MET A 1 14.36 -25.88 -3.12
N PHE A 2 14.21 -25.00 -2.13
CA PHE A 2 14.63 -25.33 -0.76
C PHE A 2 13.74 -26.44 -0.18
N ASN A 3 14.32 -27.48 0.44
CA ASN A 3 13.55 -28.56 1.09
C ASN A 3 12.49 -28.02 2.07
N LEU A 4 12.76 -26.88 2.70
CA LEU A 4 11.84 -26.21 3.61
C LEU A 4 10.57 -25.69 2.91
N ASP A 5 10.67 -25.21 1.67
CA ASP A 5 9.52 -24.68 0.92
C ASP A 5 8.51 -25.79 0.60
N ILE A 6 9.00 -26.98 0.24
CA ILE A 6 8.16 -28.16 -0.02
C ILE A 6 7.52 -28.67 1.27
N LEU A 7 8.32 -28.83 2.35
CA LEU A 7 7.80 -29.29 3.65
C LEU A 7 6.67 -28.39 4.17
N PHE A 8 6.81 -27.07 4.04
CA PHE A 8 5.76 -26.13 4.44
C PHE A 8 4.54 -26.20 3.53
N LEU A 9 4.73 -26.40 2.22
CA LEU A 9 3.61 -26.56 1.28
C LEU A 9 2.79 -27.83 1.61
N GLU A 10 3.47 -28.95 1.89
CA GLU A 10 2.83 -30.21 2.28
C GLU A 10 2.09 -30.06 3.60
N TRP A 11 2.71 -29.41 4.60
CA TRP A 11 2.07 -29.13 5.87
C TRP A 11 0.83 -28.23 5.72
N MET A 12 0.88 -27.17 4.91
CA MET A 12 -0.29 -26.34 4.62
C MET A 12 -1.38 -27.14 3.91
N THR A 13 -0.99 -28.11 3.09
CA THR A 13 -1.91 -28.95 2.33
C THR A 13 -2.66 -29.93 3.22
N SER A 14 -2.01 -30.49 4.25
CA SER A 14 -2.68 -31.37 5.20
C SER A 14 -3.72 -30.67 6.08
N LEU A 15 -3.67 -29.33 6.16
CA LEU A 15 -4.65 -28.49 6.85
C LEU A 15 -5.82 -28.05 5.95
N GLU A 16 -5.92 -28.57 4.72
CA GLU A 16 -6.97 -28.16 3.78
C GLU A 16 -8.37 -28.44 4.33
N GLY A 17 -9.26 -27.44 4.23
CA GLY A 17 -10.66 -27.54 4.66
C GLY A 17 -11.49 -26.40 4.10
N SER A 18 -12.79 -26.63 3.87
CA SER A 18 -13.68 -25.69 3.20
C SER A 18 -13.81 -24.35 3.94
N VAL A 19 -14.01 -24.39 5.26
CA VAL A 19 -14.12 -23.19 6.12
C VAL A 19 -12.83 -22.38 6.10
N LEU A 20 -11.70 -23.04 6.28
CA LEU A 20 -10.39 -22.39 6.32
C LEU A 20 -9.99 -21.81 4.96
N THR A 21 -10.37 -22.47 3.87
CA THR A 21 -10.21 -21.97 2.51
C THR A 21 -11.01 -20.69 2.27
N ILE A 22 -12.27 -20.64 2.70
CA ILE A 22 -13.10 -19.42 2.60
C ILE A 22 -12.45 -18.28 3.41
N LEU A 23 -12.04 -18.57 4.65
CA LEU A 23 -11.39 -17.59 5.52
C LEU A 23 -10.12 -17.00 4.86
N PHE A 24 -9.22 -17.84 4.36
CA PHE A 24 -7.97 -17.35 3.76
C PHE A 24 -8.18 -16.66 2.41
N LYS A 25 -9.18 -17.06 1.61
CA LYS A 25 -9.60 -16.29 0.42
C LYS A 25 -10.07 -14.89 0.80
N LEU A 26 -10.86 -14.77 1.87
CA LEU A 26 -11.33 -13.47 2.36
C LEU A 26 -10.17 -12.61 2.86
N ILE A 27 -9.29 -13.16 3.70
CA ILE A 27 -8.09 -12.46 4.20
C ILE A 27 -7.25 -11.96 3.03
N SER A 28 -6.95 -12.83 2.05
CA SER A 28 -6.16 -12.45 0.89
C SER A 28 -6.87 -11.39 0.02
N SER A 29 -8.20 -11.40 -0.05
CA SER A 29 -8.96 -10.42 -0.83
C SER A 29 -9.01 -9.05 -0.15
N ILE A 30 -9.03 -9.01 1.18
CA ILE A 30 -9.00 -7.78 1.98
C ILE A 30 -7.60 -7.13 1.94
N ALA A 31 -6.54 -7.95 1.95
CA ALA A 31 -5.15 -7.49 1.97
C ALA A 31 -4.66 -6.97 0.62
N ASN A 32 -5.30 -5.92 0.11
CA ASN A 32 -5.02 -5.32 -1.19
C ASN A 32 -4.64 -3.83 -1.10
N GLU A 33 -4.15 -3.28 -2.20
CA GLU A 33 -3.73 -1.87 -2.31
C GLU A 33 -4.85 -0.88 -1.97
N THR A 34 -6.10 -1.18 -2.34
CA THR A 34 -7.26 -0.32 -2.09
C THR A 34 -7.52 -0.14 -0.60
N LEU A 35 -7.41 -1.20 0.21
CA LEU A 35 -7.55 -1.11 1.66
C LEU A 35 -6.51 -0.15 2.26
N TYR A 36 -5.24 -0.33 1.89
CA TYR A 36 -4.17 0.51 2.42
C TYR A 36 -4.33 1.98 1.98
N LEU A 37 -4.73 2.21 0.73
CA LEU A 37 -4.98 3.57 0.24
C LEU A 37 -6.14 4.25 0.99
N VAL A 38 -7.23 3.52 1.27
CA VAL A 38 -8.36 4.00 2.07
C VAL A 38 -7.89 4.39 3.48
N ILE A 39 -7.14 3.52 4.16
CA ILE A 39 -6.66 3.82 5.52
C ILE A 39 -5.70 5.02 5.50
N ILE A 40 -4.76 5.09 4.55
CA ILE A 40 -3.85 6.24 4.39
C ILE A 40 -4.64 7.52 4.13
N SER A 41 -5.71 7.48 3.34
CA SER A 41 -6.56 8.64 3.05
C SER A 41 -7.26 9.14 4.32
N ILE A 42 -7.80 8.24 5.14
CA ILE A 42 -8.40 8.59 6.44
C ILE A 42 -7.36 9.18 7.38
N LEU A 43 -6.16 8.58 7.45
CA LEU A 43 -5.05 9.10 8.24
C LEU A 43 -4.64 10.50 7.77
N TYR A 44 -4.61 10.74 6.46
CA TYR A 44 -4.28 12.02 5.87
C TYR A 44 -5.32 13.10 6.23
N TRP A 45 -6.61 12.78 6.18
CA TRP A 45 -7.69 13.75 6.45
C TRP A 45 -7.94 14.01 7.94
N CYS A 46 -7.73 13.00 8.79
CA CYS A 46 -8.24 13.02 10.17
C CYS A 46 -7.16 12.89 11.25
N VAL A 47 -5.91 12.53 10.91
CA VAL A 47 -4.89 12.20 11.93
C VAL A 47 -3.58 12.94 11.74
N SER A 48 -2.92 12.76 10.60
CA SER A 48 -1.63 13.40 10.30
C SER A 48 -1.30 13.31 8.82
N LYS A 49 -1.32 14.45 8.12
CA LYS A 49 -0.88 14.55 6.71
C LYS A 49 0.56 14.08 6.56
N ARG A 50 1.42 14.45 7.53
CA ARG A 50 2.84 14.09 7.53
C ARG A 50 3.06 12.59 7.67
N LYS A 51 2.39 11.91 8.61
CA LYS A 51 2.51 10.45 8.75
C LYS A 51 1.96 9.73 7.54
N ALA A 52 0.80 10.16 7.03
CA ALA A 52 0.21 9.58 5.83
C ALA A 52 1.13 9.71 4.60
N PHE A 53 1.81 10.84 4.44
CA PHE A 53 2.83 11.00 3.40
C PHE A 53 4.00 10.03 3.57
N HIS A 54 4.58 9.93 4.76
CA HIS A 54 5.67 8.96 4.99
C HIS A 54 5.22 7.52 4.68
N MET A 55 3.99 7.14 5.04
CA MET A 55 3.42 5.82 4.71
C MET A 55 3.27 5.62 3.20
N ILE A 56 2.77 6.62 2.45
CA ILE A 56 2.61 6.50 1.00
C ILE A 56 3.95 6.34 0.29
N VAL A 57 4.98 7.09 0.72
CA VAL A 57 6.33 6.99 0.16
C VAL A 57 6.92 5.61 0.42
N MET A 58 6.85 5.12 1.66
CA MET A 58 7.36 3.78 1.99
C MET A 58 6.62 2.67 1.22
N LEU A 59 5.30 2.76 1.11
CA LEU A 59 4.49 1.76 0.40
C LEU A 59 4.82 1.72 -1.09
N CYS A 60 4.89 2.89 -1.75
CA CYS A 60 5.21 2.97 -3.18
C CYS A 60 6.66 2.57 -3.46
N PHE A 61 7.61 3.01 -2.63
CA PHE A 61 9.02 2.67 -2.79
C PHE A 61 9.29 1.18 -2.55
N SER A 62 8.71 0.60 -1.49
CA SER A 62 8.80 -0.84 -1.24
C SER A 62 8.15 -1.62 -2.38
N GLY A 63 6.94 -1.25 -2.82
CA GLY A 63 6.26 -1.91 -3.92
C GLY A 63 7.08 -1.90 -5.22
N TYR A 64 7.69 -0.76 -5.55
CA TYR A 64 8.58 -0.62 -6.71
C TYR A 64 9.78 -1.57 -6.62
N ILE A 65 10.47 -1.61 -5.47
CA ILE A 65 11.56 -2.57 -5.23
C ILE A 65 11.06 -4.00 -5.40
N GLY A 66 9.88 -4.32 -4.87
CA GLY A 66 9.26 -5.64 -4.97
C GLY A 66 9.07 -6.07 -6.42
N ILE A 67 8.59 -5.17 -7.29
CA ILE A 67 8.38 -5.45 -8.72
C ILE A 67 9.72 -5.61 -9.44
N VAL A 68 10.71 -4.76 -9.17
CA VAL A 68 12.07 -4.91 -9.75
C VAL A 68 12.70 -6.24 -9.37
N VAL A 69 12.65 -6.60 -8.08
CA VAL A 69 13.17 -7.89 -7.60
C VAL A 69 12.41 -9.05 -8.24
N LYS A 70 11.09 -8.91 -8.42
CA LYS A 70 10.25 -9.93 -9.05
C LYS A 70 10.64 -10.22 -10.49
N GLU A 71 10.84 -9.17 -11.28
CA GLU A 71 11.27 -9.29 -12.67
C GLU A 71 12.73 -9.75 -12.81
N PHE A 72 13.56 -9.49 -11.80
CA PHE A 72 14.93 -10.00 -11.77
C PHE A 72 14.98 -11.50 -11.43
N MET A 73 14.26 -11.93 -10.39
CA MET A 73 14.36 -13.28 -9.85
C MET A 73 13.55 -14.32 -10.64
N LYS A 74 12.42 -13.90 -11.24
CA LYS A 74 11.56 -14.73 -12.10
C LYS A 74 11.19 -16.11 -11.55
N ILE A 75 11.02 -16.22 -10.23
CA ILE A 75 10.76 -17.51 -9.57
C ILE A 75 9.32 -17.98 -9.91
N PRO A 76 9.15 -19.22 -10.41
CA PRO A 76 7.84 -19.78 -10.68
C PRO A 76 7.08 -20.08 -9.38
N ARG A 77 5.75 -20.04 -9.45
CA ARG A 77 4.87 -20.25 -8.28
C ARG A 77 4.67 -21.74 -8.00
N PRO A 78 4.22 -22.12 -6.79
CA PRO A 78 3.98 -23.54 -6.45
C PRO A 78 3.05 -24.25 -7.45
N TYR A 79 1.94 -23.62 -7.81
CA TYR A 79 0.95 -24.23 -8.71
C TYR A 79 1.37 -24.35 -10.18
N THR A 80 2.56 -23.86 -10.56
CA THR A 80 3.09 -24.10 -11.91
C THR A 80 3.83 -25.44 -12.00
N TYR A 81 4.03 -26.13 -10.87
CA TYR A 81 4.62 -27.46 -10.82
C TYR A 81 3.50 -28.53 -10.81
N GLU A 82 3.78 -29.69 -11.43
CA GLU A 82 2.82 -30.78 -11.50
C GLU A 82 2.38 -31.26 -10.11
N GLY A 83 1.10 -31.58 -9.97
CA GLY A 83 0.51 -32.08 -8.72
C GLY A 83 0.14 -31.00 -7.69
N ILE A 84 0.43 -29.71 -7.94
CA ILE A 84 0.07 -28.62 -7.03
C ILE A 84 -1.04 -27.77 -7.63
N GLN A 85 -2.21 -27.75 -6.98
CA GLN A 85 -3.34 -26.91 -7.39
C GLN A 85 -3.48 -25.68 -6.47
N ALA A 86 -3.48 -24.49 -7.06
CA ALA A 86 -3.79 -23.26 -6.32
C ALA A 86 -5.26 -23.21 -5.91
N LEU A 87 -5.51 -22.82 -4.65
CA LEU A 87 -6.87 -22.64 -4.15
C LEU A 87 -7.46 -21.28 -4.58
N TYR A 88 -6.62 -20.31 -4.96
CA TYR A 88 -7.06 -18.97 -5.37
C TYR A 88 -6.11 -18.28 -6.37
N GLU A 89 -5.91 -18.92 -7.53
CA GLU A 89 -4.99 -18.47 -8.57
C GLU A 89 -5.25 -17.03 -9.05
N LYS A 90 -6.52 -16.62 -9.19
CA LYS A 90 -6.89 -15.25 -9.63
C LYS A 90 -6.31 -14.13 -8.75
N SER A 91 -5.90 -14.44 -7.52
CA SER A 91 -5.24 -13.50 -6.60
C SER A 91 -3.71 -13.41 -6.78
N ALA A 92 -3.15 -14.11 -7.77
CA ALA A 92 -1.72 -14.31 -7.95
C ALA A 92 -1.38 -14.35 -9.45
N ALA A 93 -0.89 -13.23 -9.99
CA ALA A 93 -0.33 -13.17 -11.34
C ALA A 93 1.20 -13.01 -11.30
N GLY A 94 1.87 -13.35 -12.40
CA GLY A 94 3.31 -13.20 -12.57
C GLY A 94 4.16 -14.08 -11.63
N TYR A 95 5.41 -13.69 -11.41
CA TYR A 95 6.36 -14.47 -10.61
C TYR A 95 6.06 -14.47 -9.11
N SER A 96 6.55 -15.51 -8.41
CA SER A 96 6.26 -15.78 -7.00
C SER A 96 6.99 -14.81 -6.07
N PHE A 97 8.29 -14.61 -6.27
CA PHE A 97 9.15 -13.92 -5.33
C PHE A 97 9.28 -12.42 -5.67
N PRO A 98 9.23 -11.51 -4.69
CA PRO A 98 8.65 -11.68 -3.36
C PRO A 98 7.11 -11.66 -3.41
N SER A 99 6.47 -12.04 -2.30
CA SER A 99 5.02 -11.95 -2.15
C SER A 99 4.55 -10.49 -2.01
N THR A 100 3.89 -9.96 -3.04
CA THR A 100 3.36 -8.58 -3.05
C THR A 100 2.37 -8.30 -1.91
N HIS A 101 1.47 -9.24 -1.61
CA HIS A 101 0.48 -9.05 -0.53
C HIS A 101 1.15 -8.93 0.84
N VAL A 102 2.13 -9.80 1.11
CA VAL A 102 2.88 -9.77 2.37
C VAL A 102 3.77 -8.55 2.45
N GLN A 103 4.39 -8.16 1.34
CA GLN A 103 5.22 -6.97 1.29
C GLN A 103 4.41 -5.70 1.55
N LEU A 104 3.25 -5.54 0.91
CA LEU A 104 2.34 -4.41 1.15
C LEU A 104 1.83 -4.39 2.60
N ALA A 105 1.40 -5.54 3.13
CA ALA A 105 0.96 -5.66 4.52
C ALA A 105 2.08 -5.27 5.51
N THR A 106 3.28 -5.81 5.29
CA THR A 106 4.43 -5.57 6.17
C THR A 106 4.89 -4.11 6.09
N THR A 107 4.94 -3.52 4.90
CA THR A 107 5.32 -2.11 4.73
C THR A 107 4.28 -1.17 5.33
N PHE A 108 2.99 -1.42 5.09
CA PHE A 108 1.91 -0.60 5.64
C PHE A 108 1.86 -0.67 7.16
N TRP A 109 1.74 -1.88 7.74
CA TRP A 109 1.65 -2.02 9.19
C TRP A 109 2.97 -1.67 9.88
N GLY A 110 4.11 -2.02 9.27
CA GLY A 110 5.44 -1.63 9.72
C GLY A 110 5.61 -0.12 9.84
N SER A 111 5.27 0.62 8.78
CA SER A 111 5.31 2.08 8.82
C SER A 111 4.35 2.66 9.85
N PHE A 112 3.13 2.12 9.97
CA PHE A 112 2.16 2.61 10.94
C PHE A 112 2.62 2.38 12.39
N MET A 113 3.19 1.21 12.69
CA MET A 113 3.79 0.86 13.98
C MET A 113 4.91 1.83 14.36
N MET A 114 5.82 2.10 13.42
CA MET A 114 6.99 2.96 13.65
C MET A 114 6.63 4.44 13.82
N LEU A 115 5.66 4.94 13.05
CA LEU A 115 5.26 6.35 13.07
C LEU A 115 4.29 6.69 14.21
N CYS A 116 3.48 5.74 14.66
CA CYS A 116 2.50 5.99 15.71
C CYS A 116 2.91 5.48 17.08
N LYS A 117 3.78 4.46 17.17
CA LYS A 117 4.34 3.93 18.43
C LYS A 117 3.27 3.55 19.47
N LYS A 118 2.05 3.18 19.04
CA LYS A 118 0.97 2.73 19.94
C LYS A 118 0.93 1.20 20.00
N ARG A 119 0.92 0.63 21.22
CA ARG A 119 0.90 -0.83 21.44
C ARG A 119 -0.21 -1.56 20.69
N ILE A 120 -1.41 -0.98 20.62
CA ILE A 120 -2.55 -1.59 19.89
C ILE A 120 -2.28 -1.73 18.38
N ILE A 121 -1.58 -0.76 17.76
CA ILE A 121 -1.22 -0.80 16.34
C ILE A 121 -0.19 -1.91 16.11
N TRP A 122 0.72 -2.14 17.06
CA TRP A 122 1.68 -3.25 17.00
C TRP A 122 0.99 -4.61 17.02
N ILE A 123 0.07 -4.81 17.96
CA ILE A 123 -0.67 -6.07 18.09
C ILE A 123 -1.48 -6.35 16.82
N ILE A 124 -2.29 -5.39 16.38
CA ILE A 124 -3.12 -5.54 15.17
C ILE A 124 -2.25 -5.75 13.93
N GLY A 125 -1.18 -4.98 13.79
CA GLY A 125 -0.30 -5.05 12.63
C GLY A 125 0.42 -6.39 12.50
N ILE A 126 1.00 -6.89 13.60
CA ILE A 126 1.68 -8.20 13.59
C ILE A 126 0.69 -9.32 13.29
N ILE A 127 -0.49 -9.32 13.93
CA ILE A 127 -1.53 -10.32 13.67
C ILE A 127 -1.94 -10.28 12.18
N PHE A 128 -2.17 -9.09 11.62
CA PHE A 128 -2.59 -8.97 10.23
C PHE A 128 -1.50 -9.43 9.25
N ILE A 129 -0.23 -9.10 9.50
CA ILE A 129 0.90 -9.58 8.68
C ILE A 129 0.96 -11.11 8.69
N ILE A 130 0.83 -11.73 9.86
CA ILE A 130 0.84 -13.20 10.00
C ILE A 130 -0.36 -13.81 9.26
N LEU A 131 -1.57 -13.28 9.44
CA LEU A 131 -2.76 -13.76 8.74
C LEU A 131 -2.61 -13.69 7.22
N VAL A 132 -2.06 -12.59 6.70
CA VAL A 132 -1.80 -12.45 5.26
C VAL A 132 -0.73 -13.45 4.82
N ALA A 133 0.39 -13.55 5.52
CA ALA A 133 1.45 -14.52 5.21
C ALA A 133 0.93 -15.95 5.14
N THR A 134 0.21 -16.40 6.18
CA THR A 134 -0.39 -17.73 6.23
C THR A 134 -1.40 -17.93 5.12
N SER A 135 -2.22 -16.93 4.80
CA SER A 135 -3.18 -17.03 3.69
C SER A 135 -2.50 -17.34 2.35
N ARG A 136 -1.34 -16.73 2.06
CA ARG A 136 -0.63 -16.92 0.79
C ARG A 136 0.01 -18.30 0.68
N LEU A 137 0.51 -18.84 1.79
CA LEU A 137 1.04 -20.20 1.87
C LEU A 137 -0.07 -21.23 1.76
N TYR A 138 -1.15 -21.05 2.54
CA TYR A 138 -2.31 -21.94 2.54
C TYR A 138 -2.95 -22.05 1.16
N LEU A 139 -3.09 -20.92 0.45
CA LEU A 139 -3.69 -20.89 -0.89
C LEU A 139 -2.77 -21.45 -1.99
N ARG A 140 -1.55 -21.90 -1.64
CA ARG A 140 -0.53 -22.51 -2.52
C ARG A 140 -0.10 -21.60 -3.67
N VAL A 141 -0.11 -20.30 -3.44
CA VAL A 141 0.25 -19.28 -4.44
C VAL A 141 1.67 -18.73 -4.25
N HIS A 142 2.30 -19.03 -3.11
CA HIS A 142 3.65 -18.59 -2.76
C HIS A 142 4.41 -19.65 -1.97
N TRP A 143 5.74 -19.60 -2.09
CA TRP A 143 6.69 -20.35 -1.27
C TRP A 143 6.93 -19.66 0.07
N LEU A 144 7.43 -20.38 1.07
CA LEU A 144 7.83 -19.77 2.36
C LEU A 144 8.95 -18.75 2.15
N SER A 145 9.91 -19.06 1.27
CA SER A 145 10.97 -18.13 0.87
C SER A 145 10.43 -16.81 0.30
N ASP A 146 9.33 -16.83 -0.47
CA ASP A 146 8.68 -15.60 -0.98
C ASP A 146 8.17 -14.69 0.16
N ILE A 147 7.65 -15.31 1.23
CA ILE A 147 7.11 -14.61 2.40
C ILE A 147 8.25 -13.98 3.20
N ILE A 148 9.31 -14.76 3.47
CA ILE A 148 10.49 -14.28 4.21
C ILE A 148 11.15 -13.13 3.45
N GLY A 149 11.36 -13.28 2.14
CA GLY A 149 11.91 -12.23 1.29
C GLY A 149 11.07 -10.95 1.31
N ALA A 150 9.74 -11.08 1.19
CA ALA A 150 8.83 -9.94 1.27
C ALA A 150 8.94 -9.19 2.61
N VAL A 151 8.95 -9.93 3.73
CA VAL A 151 9.08 -9.33 5.07
C VAL A 151 10.42 -8.63 5.23
N LEU A 152 11.53 -9.26 4.82
CA LEU A 152 12.87 -8.68 4.93
C LEU A 152 12.99 -7.38 4.12
N ILE A 153 12.54 -7.37 2.86
CA ILE A 153 12.55 -6.18 2.01
C ILE A 153 11.75 -5.05 2.67
N SER A 154 10.54 -5.34 3.14
CA SER A 154 9.68 -4.36 3.80
C SER A 154 10.29 -3.80 5.08
N VAL A 155 10.82 -4.67 5.96
CA VAL A 155 11.41 -4.25 7.24
C VAL A 155 12.63 -3.36 7.01
N ILE A 156 13.51 -3.72 6.05
CA ILE A 156 14.68 -2.91 5.69
C ILE A 156 14.24 -1.54 5.18
N VAL A 157 13.29 -1.49 4.24
CA VAL A 157 12.77 -0.23 3.68
C VAL A 157 12.17 0.64 4.78
N VAL A 158 11.28 0.10 5.60
CA VAL A 158 10.60 0.84 6.68
C VAL A 158 11.60 1.36 7.71
N TYR A 159 12.53 0.51 8.15
CA TYR A 159 13.53 0.88 9.15
C TYR A 159 14.47 1.98 8.64
N LEU A 160 15.08 1.80 7.46
CA LEU A 160 16.01 2.77 6.89
C LEU A 160 15.31 4.10 6.60
N TYR A 161 14.13 4.05 5.97
CA TYR A 161 13.36 5.25 5.66
C TYR A 161 12.98 6.01 6.93
N THR A 162 12.45 5.32 7.95
CA THR A 162 12.04 5.97 9.20
C THR A 162 13.24 6.53 9.96
N LYS A 163 14.38 5.83 9.97
CA LYS A 163 15.61 6.31 10.62
C LYS A 163 16.13 7.60 9.99
N VAL A 164 16.04 7.72 8.66
CA VAL A 164 16.50 8.91 7.93
C VAL A 164 15.48 10.05 7.98
N THR A 165 14.18 9.75 7.97
CA THR A 165 13.13 10.75 7.71
C THR A 165 12.15 11.01 8.86
N GLY A 166 12.16 10.18 9.91
CA GLY A 166 11.15 10.22 10.98
C GLY A 166 11.14 11.51 11.80
N GLU A 167 12.29 12.17 11.93
CA GLU A 167 12.48 13.36 12.77
C GLU A 167 12.92 14.60 11.97
N LEU A 168 12.56 14.67 10.67
CA LEU A 168 12.92 15.83 9.85
C LEU A 168 12.28 17.13 10.37
N SER A 169 13.00 18.24 10.28
CA SER A 169 12.39 19.56 10.44
C SER A 169 11.47 19.88 9.26
N ASP A 170 10.56 20.84 9.41
CA ASP A 170 9.60 21.19 8.35
C ASP A 170 10.28 21.60 7.04
N ARG A 171 11.39 22.34 7.13
CA ARG A 171 12.21 22.69 5.95
C ARG A 171 12.74 21.45 5.22
N LYS A 172 13.27 20.48 5.96
CA LYS A 172 13.77 19.22 5.40
C LYS A 172 12.64 18.33 4.89
N PHE A 173 11.45 18.40 5.49
CA PHE A 173 10.27 17.69 5.03
C PHE A 173 9.77 18.22 3.68
N ILE A 174 9.79 19.54 3.47
CA ILE A 174 9.49 20.15 2.16
C ILE A 174 10.55 19.74 1.12
N LEU A 175 11.83 19.72 1.49
CA LEU A 175 12.89 19.23 0.61
C LEU A 175 12.67 17.75 0.23
N LEU A 176 12.28 16.90 1.19
CA LEU A 176 11.95 15.51 0.95
C LEU A 176 10.83 15.36 -0.08
N GLN A 177 9.76 16.18 -0.01
CA GLN A 177 8.69 16.16 -1.01
C GLN A 177 9.22 16.45 -2.42
N ARG A 178 10.11 17.44 -2.57
CA ARG A 178 10.72 17.77 -3.87
C ARG A 178 11.61 16.64 -4.39
N ILE A 179 12.39 16.01 -3.52
CA ILE A 179 13.22 14.85 -3.87
C ILE A 179 12.34 13.69 -4.31
N VAL A 180 11.30 13.35 -3.53
CA VAL A 180 10.35 12.27 -3.85
C VAL A 180 9.67 12.53 -5.20
N LEU A 181 9.24 13.78 -5.46
CA LEU A 181 8.65 14.15 -6.73
C LEU A 181 9.64 13.93 -7.88
N ALA A 182 10.85 14.46 -7.78
CA ALA A 182 11.88 14.31 -8.81
C ALA A 182 12.22 12.83 -9.07
N VAL A 183 12.42 12.05 -8.01
CA VAL A 183 12.69 10.61 -8.12
C VAL A 183 11.50 9.88 -8.76
N SER A 184 10.26 10.20 -8.40
CA SER A 184 9.08 9.56 -8.99
C SER A 184 8.95 9.81 -10.49
N LEU A 185 9.31 11.02 -10.94
CA LEU A 185 9.30 11.40 -12.36
C LEU A 185 10.44 10.74 -13.13
N ILE A 186 11.62 10.60 -12.53
CA ILE A 186 12.75 9.88 -13.15
C ILE A 186 12.41 8.39 -13.29
N MET A 187 11.91 7.77 -12.22
CA MET A 187 11.55 6.34 -12.20
C MET A 187 10.45 5.99 -13.19
N TYR A 188 9.58 6.94 -13.53
CA TYR A 188 8.56 6.75 -14.57
C TYR A 188 9.19 6.36 -15.92
N PHE A 189 10.31 6.98 -16.29
CA PHE A 189 11.02 6.65 -17.54
C PHE A 189 11.84 5.36 -17.47
N MET A 190 11.96 4.75 -16.29
CA MET A 190 12.76 3.55 -16.08
C MET A 190 11.92 2.27 -16.03
N THR A 191 10.61 2.35 -16.27
CA THR A 191 9.72 1.20 -16.11
C THR A 191 8.57 1.18 -17.11
N ASP A 192 8.34 0.01 -17.69
CA ASP A 192 7.16 -0.29 -18.52
C ASP A 192 6.13 -1.16 -17.77
N GLN A 193 6.41 -1.51 -16.51
CA GLN A 193 5.55 -2.38 -15.72
C GLN A 193 4.33 -1.61 -15.24
N ILE A 194 3.13 -2.07 -15.61
CA ILE A 194 1.86 -1.42 -15.28
C ILE A 194 1.72 -1.15 -13.78
N ASP A 195 2.10 -2.11 -12.93
CA ASP A 195 1.98 -1.94 -11.48
C ASP A 195 2.95 -0.88 -10.93
N ASN A 196 4.16 -0.76 -11.50
CA ASN A 196 5.05 0.36 -11.18
C ASN A 196 4.46 1.70 -11.61
N LEU A 197 3.84 1.77 -12.81
CA LEU A 197 3.18 2.99 -13.28
C LEU A 197 2.07 3.44 -12.33
N LYS A 198 1.29 2.50 -11.76
CA LYS A 198 0.26 2.80 -10.75
C LYS A 198 0.89 3.38 -9.47
N LEU A 199 1.92 2.71 -8.93
CA LEU A 199 2.60 3.15 -7.70
C LEU A 199 3.24 4.53 -7.86
N LEU A 200 3.97 4.74 -8.97
CA LEU A 200 4.59 6.02 -9.29
C LEU A 200 3.54 7.11 -9.52
N GLY A 201 2.42 6.78 -10.18
CA GLY A 201 1.29 7.69 -10.34
C GLY A 201 0.80 8.18 -8.98
N VAL A 202 0.43 7.27 -8.07
CA VAL A 202 0.00 7.63 -6.70
C VAL A 202 1.05 8.49 -6.00
N LEU A 203 2.32 8.10 -6.06
CA LEU A 203 3.41 8.81 -5.40
C LEU A 203 3.57 10.25 -5.94
N THR A 204 3.63 10.43 -7.25
CA THR A 204 3.71 11.74 -7.90
C THR A 204 2.50 12.59 -7.54
N GLY A 205 1.30 12.04 -7.75
CA GLY A 205 0.04 12.75 -7.55
C GLY A 205 -0.17 13.19 -6.10
N SER A 206 0.06 12.28 -5.15
CA SER A 206 -0.07 12.61 -3.73
C SER A 206 0.97 13.63 -3.29
N THR A 207 2.20 13.58 -3.83
CA THR A 207 3.24 14.57 -3.52
C THR A 207 2.86 15.95 -4.04
N ILE A 208 2.44 16.07 -5.30
CA ILE A 208 1.94 17.32 -5.88
C ILE A 208 0.76 17.84 -5.07
N GLY A 209 -0.23 16.99 -4.79
CA GLY A 209 -1.43 17.41 -4.07
C GLY A 209 -1.13 17.90 -2.64
N ILE A 210 -0.16 17.31 -1.94
CA ILE A 210 0.28 17.80 -0.61
C ILE A 210 0.98 19.15 -0.73
N MET A 211 1.80 19.36 -1.75
CA MET A 211 2.46 20.64 -1.98
C MET A 211 1.42 21.74 -2.22
N LEU A 212 0.40 21.47 -3.05
CA LEU A 212 -0.72 22.37 -3.30
C LEU A 212 -1.57 22.60 -2.04
N GLU A 213 -1.88 21.56 -1.28
CA GLU A 213 -2.68 21.66 -0.05
C GLU A 213 -1.99 22.53 1.00
N ASN A 214 -0.67 22.36 1.19
CA ASN A 214 0.12 23.17 2.12
C ASN A 214 0.22 24.64 1.69
N GLN A 215 0.17 24.91 0.38
CA GLN A 215 0.25 26.26 -0.16
C GLN A 215 -1.10 26.99 -0.07
N PHE A 216 -2.20 26.33 -0.48
CA PHE A 216 -3.49 26.99 -0.72
C PHE A 216 -4.55 26.74 0.36
N ILE A 217 -4.56 25.57 1.02
CA ILE A 217 -5.70 25.14 1.85
C ILE A 217 -5.34 25.15 3.33
N LYS A 218 -4.21 24.53 3.69
CA LYS A 218 -3.74 24.36 5.09
C LYS A 218 -4.85 23.77 5.99
N MET A 219 -5.40 22.64 5.56
CA MET A 219 -6.49 21.95 6.26
C MET A 219 -6.05 21.53 7.67
N ASN A 220 -6.92 21.80 8.65
CA ASN A 220 -6.80 21.27 10.01
C ASN A 220 -7.29 19.81 10.06
N GLU A 221 -6.43 18.93 10.57
CA GLU A 221 -6.66 17.49 10.73
C GLU A 221 -7.43 17.19 12.04
N ASN A 222 -7.24 18.02 13.07
CA ASN A 222 -7.81 17.85 14.40
C ASN A 222 -9.19 18.52 14.48
N ASN A 223 -10.24 17.73 14.32
CA ASN A 223 -11.63 18.19 14.43
C ASN A 223 -12.44 17.21 15.28
N ASN A 224 -13.62 17.63 15.73
CA ASN A 224 -14.54 16.75 16.45
C ASN A 224 -14.95 15.53 15.62
N PHE A 225 -15.26 14.42 16.30
CA PHE A 225 -15.58 13.13 15.67
C PHE A 225 -16.64 13.23 14.56
N LYS A 226 -17.70 14.03 14.77
CA LYS A 226 -18.76 14.26 13.76
C LYS A 226 -18.19 14.81 12.45
N ILE A 227 -17.28 15.80 12.52
CA ILE A 227 -16.65 16.41 11.35
C ILE A 227 -15.71 15.40 10.68
N GLN A 228 -14.95 14.63 11.45
CA GLN A 228 -14.07 13.59 10.91
C GLN A 228 -14.87 12.48 10.19
N ALA A 229 -16.01 12.08 10.73
CA ALA A 229 -16.92 11.12 10.08
C ALA A 229 -17.45 11.68 8.75
N VAL A 230 -17.88 12.94 8.73
CA VAL A 230 -18.36 13.61 7.49
C VAL A 230 -17.23 13.72 6.45
N LYS A 231 -16.03 14.16 6.85
CA LYS A 231 -14.85 14.20 5.96
C LYS A 231 -14.54 12.83 5.38
N THR A 232 -14.59 11.78 6.20
CA THR A 232 -14.31 10.41 5.78
C THR A 232 -15.34 9.94 4.73
N VAL A 233 -16.63 10.06 5.02
CA VAL A 233 -17.69 9.61 4.10
C VAL A 233 -17.66 10.39 2.78
N LEU A 234 -17.58 11.72 2.85
CA LEU A 234 -17.53 12.57 1.65
C LEU A 234 -16.25 12.34 0.86
N GLY A 235 -15.10 12.28 1.52
CA GLY A 235 -13.80 12.06 0.89
C GLY A 235 -13.72 10.70 0.19
N LEU A 236 -14.17 9.62 0.83
CA LEU A 236 -14.17 8.29 0.22
C LEU A 236 -15.16 8.21 -0.95
N SER A 237 -16.36 8.81 -0.80
CA SER A 237 -17.35 8.84 -1.89
C SER A 237 -16.84 9.61 -3.10
N PHE A 238 -16.21 10.76 -2.86
CA PHE A 238 -15.62 11.59 -3.91
C PHE A 238 -14.42 10.90 -4.58
N MET A 239 -13.51 10.30 -3.79
CA MET A 239 -12.39 9.51 -4.30
C MET A 239 -12.88 8.36 -5.19
N LEU A 240 -13.89 7.62 -4.75
CA LEU A 240 -14.46 6.50 -5.52
C LEU A 240 -15.14 7.00 -6.81
N MET A 241 -15.92 8.08 -6.74
CA MET A 241 -16.53 8.71 -7.91
C MET A 241 -15.47 9.11 -8.94
N ILE A 242 -14.40 9.80 -8.52
CA ILE A 242 -13.32 10.20 -9.42
C ILE A 242 -12.62 8.97 -10.00
N GLN A 243 -12.32 7.95 -9.21
CA GLN A 243 -11.72 6.71 -9.73
C GLN A 243 -12.59 6.03 -10.79
N LEU A 244 -13.91 5.97 -10.59
CA LEU A 244 -14.85 5.42 -11.58
C LEU A 244 -14.87 6.24 -12.87
N ILE A 245 -14.90 7.57 -12.76
CA ILE A 245 -14.83 8.48 -13.92
C ILE A 245 -13.52 8.28 -14.68
N LEU A 246 -12.38 8.31 -13.99
CA LEU A 246 -11.07 8.16 -14.63
C LEU A 246 -10.90 6.78 -15.27
N LYS A 247 -11.42 5.72 -14.66
CA LYS A 247 -11.42 4.38 -15.25
C LYS A 247 -12.21 4.33 -16.56
N LYS A 248 -13.29 5.12 -16.69
CA LYS A 248 -14.11 5.20 -17.91
C LYS A 248 -13.50 6.13 -18.98
N VAL A 249 -12.91 7.26 -18.58
CA VAL A 249 -12.42 8.30 -19.52
C VAL A 249 -11.01 8.00 -20.02
N ILE A 250 -10.12 7.50 -19.14
CA ILE A 250 -8.72 7.20 -19.46
C ILE A 250 -8.31 5.81 -18.93
N PRO A 251 -8.89 4.71 -19.48
CA PRO A 251 -8.70 3.35 -18.95
C PRO A 251 -7.24 2.88 -18.99
N ASP A 252 -6.48 3.25 -20.02
CA ASP A 252 -5.14 2.71 -20.28
C ASP A 252 -4.00 3.63 -19.80
N MET A 253 -4.32 4.87 -19.42
CA MET A 253 -3.34 5.84 -18.90
C MET A 253 -3.10 5.61 -17.40
N TYR A 254 -2.52 4.44 -17.05
CA TYR A 254 -2.35 4.01 -15.66
C TYR A 254 -1.64 5.06 -14.79
N TYR A 255 -0.49 5.56 -15.23
CA TYR A 255 0.26 6.58 -14.49
C TYR A 255 -0.59 7.82 -14.20
N VAL A 256 -1.23 8.39 -15.23
CA VAL A 256 -2.05 9.60 -15.12
C VAL A 256 -3.27 9.38 -14.22
N ARG A 257 -3.97 8.26 -14.38
CA ARG A 257 -5.15 7.93 -13.55
C ARG A 257 -4.80 7.85 -12.07
N TYR A 258 -3.70 7.19 -11.74
CA TYR A 258 -3.28 7.04 -10.35
C TYR A 258 -2.64 8.34 -9.81
N ALA A 259 -2.03 9.18 -10.64
CA ALA A 259 -1.62 10.53 -10.27
C ALA A 259 -2.82 11.42 -9.93
N LEU A 260 -3.86 11.42 -10.75
CA LEU A 260 -5.10 12.13 -10.46
C LEU A 260 -5.79 11.60 -9.20
N THR A 261 -5.69 10.29 -8.94
CA THR A 261 -6.18 9.69 -7.69
C THR A 261 -5.40 10.21 -6.48
N GLY A 262 -4.06 10.26 -6.56
CA GLY A 262 -3.22 10.86 -5.52
C GLY A 262 -3.55 12.32 -5.24
N ILE A 263 -3.70 13.14 -6.29
CA ILE A 263 -4.12 14.56 -6.22
C ILE A 263 -5.53 14.68 -5.62
N THR A 264 -6.44 13.77 -5.97
CA THR A 264 -7.80 13.78 -5.42
C THR A 264 -7.79 13.61 -3.92
N ILE A 265 -7.03 12.63 -3.42
CA ILE A 265 -6.93 12.34 -1.99
C ILE A 265 -6.29 13.51 -1.24
N THR A 266 -5.17 14.04 -1.76
CA THR A 266 -4.34 14.99 -1.00
C THR A 266 -4.62 16.46 -1.29
N PHE A 267 -5.36 16.81 -2.34
CA PHE A 267 -5.70 18.20 -2.65
C PHE A 267 -7.20 18.42 -2.87
N LEU A 268 -7.85 17.68 -3.78
CA LEU A 268 -9.25 17.96 -4.13
C LEU A 268 -10.22 17.66 -2.97
N CYS A 269 -10.01 16.56 -2.24
CA CYS A 269 -10.78 16.28 -1.02
C CYS A 269 -10.59 17.37 0.04
N PRO A 270 -9.35 17.75 0.44
CA PRO A 270 -9.14 18.91 1.31
C PRO A 270 -9.76 20.22 0.81
N PHE A 271 -9.72 20.48 -0.50
CA PHE A 271 -10.31 21.67 -1.11
C PHE A 271 -11.83 21.68 -0.92
N MET A 272 -12.48 20.55 -1.21
CA MET A 272 -13.91 20.34 -0.96
C MET A 272 -14.26 20.52 0.52
N PHE A 273 -13.46 19.96 1.44
CA PHE A 273 -13.70 20.12 2.89
C PHE A 273 -13.58 21.58 3.33
N HIS A 274 -12.63 22.32 2.75
CA HIS A 274 -12.45 23.74 3.00
C HIS A 274 -13.63 24.58 2.51
N MET A 275 -14.11 24.33 1.28
CA MET A 275 -15.29 24.99 0.71
C MET A 275 -16.54 24.76 1.57
N LEU A 276 -16.71 23.54 2.09
CA LEU A 276 -17.82 23.15 2.95
C LEU A 276 -17.64 23.59 4.42
N ARG A 277 -16.55 24.33 4.73
CA ARG A 277 -16.21 24.79 6.09
C ARG A 277 -16.21 23.67 7.14
N LEU A 278 -15.75 22.48 6.76
CA LEU A 278 -15.64 21.32 7.66
C LEU A 278 -14.43 21.49 8.60
N LYS A 279 -14.56 22.40 9.56
CA LYS A 279 -13.58 22.66 10.62
C LYS A 279 -14.29 22.80 11.96
N SER A 280 -13.67 22.35 13.05
CA SER A 280 -14.15 22.73 14.38
C SER A 280 -13.99 24.24 14.58
N GLU A 281 -14.91 24.85 15.31
CA GLU A 281 -14.80 26.22 15.81
C GLU A 281 -13.57 26.40 16.69
#